data_AF-A0AAN8KYA4-F1
#
_entry.id   AF-A0AAN8KYA4-F1
#
_cell.length_a   1.000
_cell.length_b   1.000
_cell.length_c   1.000
_cell.angle_alpha   90.00
_cell.angle_beta   90.00
_cell.angle_gamma   90.00
#
_symmetry.space_group_name_H-M   'P 1'
#
loop_
_entity.id
_entity.type
_entity.pdbx_description
1 polymer ?
#
loop_
_entity_poly.entity_id
_entity_poly.type
_entity_poly.pdbx_seq_one_letter_code
_entity_poly.pdbx_strand_id
1 'polypeptide(L)'
;MIAAFLGDLDNSDGVGKVYYRQDSRPSVLLRTTDHISQAFPQDDENEPTHALIITWENVAAHGAPGRGDGLDRKRNTFQLVVASMASASYAILFYPREGLQYISTPVAGQSEPVHAGFSQGLVQGWFSWSSSQGSYYRIASDDEASVRQLSEETNSGRRGVWVYEIGTSPFFSSITPGQVTNLSPEEGVAGGQVEPVPEFPPRNTGEQKEIEFPPYEREEEEETPEPELPPTVHTVQYQPRYPVVPEPPQSRYLRLQPRYPGTVYPETVVVVDEDDDLDVDVFAYNSETCTSNRQKCSSFADCKDYTNGYCCHCRPGFYGNGKDCVAEGKPQRMNGKVNGRVFVGNSPSPLEFSNNDLHSYVVANDGRAYVAISTIPAGLGPSLQPLSSLGGVIGWTFALEQPGYENGFSVIGGVFSRQAEVTFLPGNERLTIKQEFKGIDEHDHLVVSTDLKGRLPEVPRGSTVQIDPYKEIYQYGSNLITSSSNRDYTVSLPDGSVQTKTYQWHQTITYQSCPHDEAVRAVQPTQQLSVDQIFVMYDSGNQLIRYAMSNKIGSIHSGPPEQNPCFTGRHGCDTNAACRPGEGIQFTCECFPLVSLGTDVNAM
;
A
#
# COMPACT_ATOMS: atom_id res chain seq x y z
N MET A 1 19.09 -30.42 -12.08
CA MET A 1 18.78 -30.23 -10.65
C MET A 1 19.43 -28.94 -10.18
N ILE A 2 18.67 -28.09 -9.49
CA ILE A 2 19.17 -26.88 -8.82
C ILE A 2 19.15 -27.18 -7.32
N ALA A 3 20.29 -27.04 -6.66
CA ALA A 3 20.44 -27.14 -5.21
C ALA A 3 20.73 -25.74 -4.67
N ALA A 4 19.70 -25.05 -4.18
CA ALA A 4 19.86 -23.73 -3.57
C ALA A 4 20.61 -23.81 -2.23
N PHE A 5 20.31 -24.81 -1.41
CA PHE A 5 21.01 -25.07 -0.16
C PHE A 5 20.78 -26.54 0.24
N LEU A 6 21.73 -27.40 -0.10
CA LEU A 6 21.66 -28.84 0.14
C LEU A 6 22.28 -29.18 1.48
N GLY A 7 21.44 -29.62 2.42
CA GLY A 7 21.82 -30.10 3.74
C GLY A 7 20.65 -30.84 4.39
N ASP A 8 20.87 -31.41 5.57
CA ASP A 8 19.81 -32.04 6.37
C ASP A 8 19.02 -30.95 7.11
N LEU A 9 17.90 -30.52 6.52
CA LEU A 9 17.08 -29.40 6.96
C LEU A 9 15.81 -29.90 7.68
N ASP A 10 15.49 -29.29 8.82
CA ASP A 10 14.25 -29.52 9.55
C ASP A 10 13.18 -28.52 9.10
N ASN A 11 12.11 -29.04 8.50
CA ASN A 11 10.91 -28.31 8.08
C ASN A 11 9.64 -28.80 8.81
N SER A 12 9.78 -29.46 9.97
CA SER A 12 8.64 -29.96 10.75
C SER A 12 7.75 -28.83 11.30
N ASP A 13 6.48 -29.15 11.61
CA ASP A 13 5.48 -28.17 12.05
C ASP A 13 5.99 -27.29 13.21
N GLY A 14 6.17 -25.99 12.94
CA GLY A 14 6.71 -24.99 13.89
C GLY A 14 8.21 -24.70 13.77
N VAL A 15 8.92 -25.34 12.84
CA VAL A 15 10.36 -25.18 12.59
C VAL A 15 10.61 -24.82 11.11
N GLY A 16 10.54 -23.53 10.80
CA GLY A 16 10.79 -23.03 9.43
C GLY A 16 9.67 -23.35 8.44
N LYS A 17 9.62 -22.63 7.31
CA LYS A 17 8.60 -22.78 6.28
C LYS A 17 9.22 -22.69 4.89
N VAL A 18 8.66 -23.44 3.94
CA VAL A 18 9.04 -23.36 2.53
C VAL A 18 7.82 -22.88 1.74
N TYR A 19 7.97 -21.76 1.05
CA TYR A 19 6.94 -21.19 0.19
C TYR A 19 7.40 -21.28 -1.26
N TYR A 20 6.48 -21.54 -2.18
CA TYR A 20 6.75 -21.42 -3.60
C TYR A 20 5.55 -20.80 -4.32
N ARG A 21 5.81 -20.02 -5.36
CA ARG A 21 4.76 -19.45 -6.22
C ARG A 21 5.28 -19.19 -7.63
N GLN A 22 4.38 -19.22 -8.60
CA GLN A 22 4.63 -18.67 -9.93
C GLN A 22 4.03 -17.26 -10.01
N ASP A 23 4.77 -16.32 -10.58
CA ASP A 23 4.39 -14.91 -10.65
C ASP A 23 4.60 -14.37 -12.07
N SER A 24 3.65 -13.55 -12.52
CA SER A 24 3.67 -12.84 -13.80
C SER A 24 3.35 -11.35 -13.65
N ARG A 25 3.33 -10.83 -12.42
CA ARG A 25 3.08 -9.41 -12.16
C ARG A 25 4.22 -8.56 -12.70
N PRO A 26 3.93 -7.42 -13.38
CA PRO A 26 4.96 -6.56 -13.96
C PRO A 26 6.04 -6.12 -12.97
N SER A 27 5.67 -5.83 -11.71
CA SER A 27 6.63 -5.43 -10.68
C SER A 27 7.65 -6.52 -10.33
N VAL A 28 7.24 -7.79 -10.32
CA VAL A 28 8.12 -8.93 -10.04
C VAL A 28 9.00 -9.23 -11.24
N LEU A 29 8.42 -9.19 -12.44
CA LEU A 29 9.14 -9.39 -13.69
C LEU A 29 10.19 -8.31 -13.90
N LEU A 30 9.87 -7.02 -13.68
CA LEU A 30 10.82 -5.91 -13.77
C LEU A 30 12.00 -6.06 -12.80
N ARG A 31 11.75 -6.45 -11.54
CA ARG A 31 12.82 -6.72 -10.57
C ARG A 31 13.72 -7.89 -11.00
N THR A 32 13.10 -8.93 -11.55
CA THR A 32 13.81 -10.10 -12.07
C THR A 32 14.70 -9.69 -13.26
N THR A 33 14.18 -8.85 -14.17
CA THR A 33 14.94 -8.26 -15.27
C THR A 33 16.13 -7.47 -14.76
N ASP A 34 15.96 -6.59 -13.76
CA ASP A 34 17.05 -5.78 -13.19
C ASP A 34 18.22 -6.64 -12.70
N HIS A 35 17.92 -7.73 -11.98
CA HIS A 35 18.95 -8.67 -11.52
C HIS A 35 19.67 -9.39 -12.67
N ILE A 36 18.94 -9.78 -13.73
CA ILE A 36 19.51 -10.45 -14.89
C ILE A 36 20.38 -9.46 -15.69
N SER A 37 19.85 -8.28 -16.03
CA SER A 37 20.57 -7.25 -16.80
C SER A 37 21.82 -6.76 -16.07
N GLN A 38 21.78 -6.69 -14.73
CA GLN A 38 22.96 -6.34 -13.96
C GLN A 38 24.04 -7.44 -14.02
N ALA A 39 23.66 -8.72 -14.02
CA ALA A 39 24.59 -9.84 -14.14
C ALA A 39 25.11 -10.06 -15.56
N PHE A 40 24.31 -9.70 -16.57
CA PHE A 40 24.61 -9.85 -18.00
C PHE A 40 24.40 -8.53 -18.77
N PRO A 41 25.29 -7.53 -18.60
CA PRO A 41 25.09 -6.19 -19.18
C PRO A 41 25.19 -6.11 -20.71
N GLN A 42 25.68 -7.17 -21.35
CA GLN A 42 25.91 -7.25 -22.81
C GLN A 42 24.80 -8.03 -23.53
N ASP A 43 23.84 -8.60 -22.78
CA ASP A 43 22.77 -9.40 -23.34
C ASP A 43 21.52 -8.53 -23.53
N ASP A 44 21.17 -8.27 -24.80
CA ASP A 44 19.97 -7.53 -25.20
C ASP A 44 18.71 -8.45 -25.17
N GLU A 45 18.52 -9.23 -24.11
CA GLU A 45 17.41 -10.19 -24.02
C GLU A 45 16.14 -9.61 -23.35
N ASN A 46 14.99 -9.97 -23.94
CA ASN A 46 13.65 -9.50 -23.59
C ASN A 46 13.20 -9.90 -22.18
N GLU A 47 12.32 -9.08 -21.57
CA GLU A 47 11.74 -9.31 -20.24
C GLU A 47 11.21 -10.76 -20.01
N PRO A 48 11.38 -11.32 -18.80
CA PRO A 48 10.87 -12.63 -18.46
C PRO A 48 9.34 -12.65 -18.52
N THR A 49 8.78 -13.77 -18.98
CA THR A 49 7.32 -13.95 -19.07
C THR A 49 6.73 -14.40 -17.75
N HIS A 50 7.49 -15.18 -16.98
CA HIS A 50 7.09 -15.76 -15.70
C HIS A 50 8.31 -15.94 -14.80
N ALA A 51 8.09 -15.89 -13.49
CA ALA A 51 9.08 -16.21 -12.47
C ALA A 51 8.52 -17.25 -11.49
N LEU A 52 9.24 -18.35 -11.25
CA LEU A 52 8.99 -19.27 -10.14
C LEU A 52 9.86 -18.84 -8.96
N ILE A 53 9.26 -18.45 -7.85
CA ILE A 53 9.97 -18.05 -6.63
C ILE A 53 9.80 -19.14 -5.58
N ILE A 54 10.89 -19.54 -4.94
CA ILE A 54 10.93 -20.53 -3.85
C ILE A 54 11.71 -19.94 -2.68
N THR A 55 11.07 -19.83 -1.53
CA THR A 55 11.60 -19.20 -0.31
C THR A 55 11.67 -20.22 0.81
N TRP A 56 12.86 -20.41 1.35
CA TRP A 56 13.09 -21.11 2.61
C TRP A 56 13.20 -20.07 3.71
N GLU A 57 12.23 -20.03 4.61
CA GLU A 57 12.15 -19.07 5.71
C GLU A 57 12.42 -19.75 7.05
N ASN A 58 13.39 -19.25 7.80
CA ASN A 58 13.65 -19.65 9.19
C ASN A 58 13.88 -21.16 9.40
N VAL A 59 14.45 -21.83 8.39
CA VAL A 59 14.68 -23.28 8.36
C VAL A 59 15.87 -23.64 9.24
N ALA A 60 15.76 -24.70 10.03
CA ALA A 60 16.82 -25.13 10.94
C ALA A 60 17.57 -26.35 10.37
N ALA A 61 18.77 -26.61 10.89
CA ALA A 61 19.43 -27.90 10.65
C ALA A 61 18.74 -29.01 11.47
N HIS A 62 18.50 -30.16 10.84
CA HIS A 62 17.93 -31.34 11.50
C HIS A 62 18.83 -31.79 12.66
N GLY A 63 18.26 -32.14 13.81
CA GLY A 63 19.02 -32.60 14.97
C GLY A 63 19.87 -31.54 15.71
N ALA A 64 19.72 -30.24 15.40
CA ALA A 64 20.45 -29.18 16.11
C ALA A 64 20.08 -29.14 17.61
N PRO A 65 21.08 -29.18 18.54
CA PRO A 65 20.83 -29.19 19.97
C PRO A 65 20.24 -27.84 20.42
N GLY A 66 18.94 -27.81 20.72
CA GLY A 66 18.31 -26.70 21.41
C GLY A 66 18.17 -27.02 22.89
N ARG A 67 18.52 -26.07 23.77
CA ARG A 67 17.89 -26.03 25.11
C ARG A 67 16.39 -25.90 24.85
N GLY A 68 15.56 -26.65 25.57
CA GLY A 68 14.12 -26.82 25.29
C GLY A 68 13.24 -25.57 25.44
N ASP A 69 13.80 -24.36 25.33
CA ASP A 69 13.15 -23.05 25.38
C ASP A 69 13.03 -22.38 24.00
N GLY A 70 13.65 -22.92 22.94
CA GLY A 70 13.44 -22.51 21.56
C GLY A 70 14.08 -21.17 21.15
N LEU A 71 14.81 -20.50 22.05
CA LEU A 71 15.36 -19.15 21.85
C LEU A 71 16.75 -19.12 21.18
N ASP A 72 17.48 -20.24 21.14
CA ASP A 72 18.89 -20.30 20.66
C ASP A 72 19.11 -21.15 19.38
N ARG A 73 18.06 -21.52 18.63
CA ARG A 73 18.23 -22.33 17.41
C ARG A 73 18.65 -21.44 16.24
N LYS A 74 19.86 -21.67 15.72
CA LYS A 74 20.36 -21.09 14.45
C LYS A 74 19.43 -21.46 13.31
N ARG A 75 19.06 -20.47 12.49
CA ARG A 75 18.11 -20.61 11.38
C ARG A 75 18.65 -19.96 10.12
N ASN A 76 18.33 -20.56 8.98
CA ASN A 76 18.69 -20.04 7.68
C ASN A 76 17.45 -19.62 6.88
N THR A 77 17.61 -18.53 6.14
CA THR A 77 16.62 -17.97 5.23
C THR A 77 17.31 -17.66 3.89
N PHE A 78 16.81 -18.22 2.80
CA PHE A 78 17.38 -18.09 1.45
C PHE A 78 16.31 -18.30 0.36
N GLN A 79 16.59 -17.91 -0.88
CA GLN A 79 15.61 -17.97 -1.97
C GLN A 79 16.22 -18.36 -3.31
N LEU A 80 15.39 -19.00 -4.14
CA LEU A 80 15.64 -19.29 -5.54
C LEU A 80 14.53 -18.67 -6.38
N VAL A 81 14.90 -17.93 -7.42
CA VAL A 81 14.01 -17.46 -8.48
C VAL A 81 14.44 -18.11 -9.79
N VAL A 82 13.49 -18.74 -10.50
CA VAL A 82 13.69 -19.27 -11.85
C VAL A 82 12.85 -18.45 -12.81
N ALA A 83 13.52 -17.65 -13.64
CA ALA A 83 12.90 -16.77 -14.63
C ALA A 83 12.83 -17.47 -15.98
N SER A 84 11.67 -17.43 -16.65
CA SER A 84 11.46 -18.01 -17.96
C SER A 84 11.26 -16.94 -19.02
N MET A 85 12.14 -16.92 -20.03
CA MET A 85 12.11 -16.03 -21.18
C MET A 85 11.75 -16.81 -22.45
N ALA A 86 11.65 -16.11 -23.58
CA ALA A 86 11.29 -16.72 -24.86
C ALA A 86 12.34 -17.71 -25.37
N SER A 87 13.62 -17.40 -25.18
CA SER A 87 14.79 -18.16 -25.67
C SER A 87 15.58 -18.85 -24.56
N ALA A 88 15.54 -18.32 -23.34
CA ALA A 88 16.42 -18.72 -22.25
C ALA A 88 15.68 -18.85 -20.91
N SER A 89 16.37 -19.41 -19.91
CA SER A 89 15.91 -19.46 -18.52
C SER A 89 17.05 -19.11 -17.58
N TYR A 90 16.76 -18.35 -16.53
CA TYR A 90 17.74 -17.86 -15.57
C TYR A 90 17.40 -18.34 -14.17
N ALA A 91 18.42 -18.65 -13.37
CA ALA A 91 18.30 -18.93 -11.96
C ALA A 91 18.99 -17.83 -11.16
N ILE A 92 18.28 -17.26 -10.19
CA ILE A 92 18.78 -16.25 -9.27
C ILE A 92 18.70 -16.82 -7.86
N LEU A 93 19.83 -16.87 -7.18
CA LEU A 93 19.96 -17.37 -5.81
C LEU A 93 20.28 -16.22 -4.88
N PHE A 94 19.55 -16.14 -3.76
CA PHE A 94 19.69 -15.10 -2.76
C PHE A 94 20.13 -15.69 -1.42
N TYR A 95 21.27 -15.23 -0.92
CA TYR A 95 21.83 -15.57 0.39
C TYR A 95 22.07 -14.30 1.22
N PRO A 96 21.10 -13.88 2.05
CA PRO A 96 21.25 -12.69 2.90
C PRO A 96 22.33 -12.88 3.98
N ARG A 97 23.11 -11.83 4.26
CA ARG A 97 24.24 -11.84 5.22
C ARG A 97 23.84 -12.30 6.62
N GLU A 98 22.69 -11.85 7.12
CA GLU A 98 22.18 -12.25 8.44
C GLU A 98 21.25 -13.47 8.40
N GLY A 99 20.92 -13.95 7.19
CA GLY A 99 20.04 -15.11 7.02
C GLY A 99 20.77 -16.42 6.84
N LEU A 100 22.11 -16.48 6.83
CA LEU A 100 22.86 -17.74 6.95
C LEU A 100 23.56 -17.82 8.31
N GLN A 101 22.87 -18.39 9.30
CA GLN A 101 23.38 -18.53 10.67
C GLN A 101 24.15 -19.85 10.91
N TYR A 102 23.94 -20.84 10.05
CA TYR A 102 24.72 -22.08 9.99
C TYR A 102 25.12 -22.43 8.56
N ILE A 103 26.23 -23.16 8.43
CA ILE A 103 26.87 -23.47 7.14
C ILE A 103 27.16 -24.98 6.98
N SER A 104 26.78 -25.77 7.97
CA SER A 104 26.91 -27.22 8.01
C SER A 104 25.67 -27.85 8.65
N THR A 105 25.40 -29.09 8.28
CA THR A 105 24.29 -29.89 8.82
C THR A 105 24.80 -31.26 9.27
N PRO A 106 24.23 -31.86 10.32
CA PRO A 106 24.66 -33.18 10.78
C PRO A 106 24.15 -34.27 9.82
N VAL A 107 25.05 -35.00 9.18
CA VAL A 107 24.75 -36.15 8.32
C VAL A 107 25.42 -37.39 8.93
N ALA A 108 24.63 -38.40 9.26
CA ALA A 108 25.12 -39.64 9.90
C ALA A 108 25.98 -39.42 11.18
N GLY A 109 25.72 -38.33 11.91
CA GLY A 109 26.45 -37.97 13.14
C GLY A 109 27.74 -37.16 12.93
N GLN A 110 28.08 -36.77 11.70
CA GLN A 110 29.19 -35.86 11.39
C GLN A 110 28.65 -34.54 10.83
N SER A 111 29.33 -33.43 11.14
CA SER A 111 28.96 -32.09 10.64
C SER A 111 29.52 -31.91 9.23
N GLU A 112 28.65 -31.99 8.22
CA GLU A 112 29.01 -31.83 6.81
C GLU A 112 28.62 -30.43 6.31
N PRO A 113 29.49 -29.71 5.59
CA PRO A 113 29.15 -28.44 4.97
C PRO A 113 27.96 -28.57 4.01
N VAL A 114 27.18 -27.51 3.91
CA VAL A 114 26.03 -27.45 2.98
C VAL A 114 26.51 -27.13 1.57
N HIS A 115 25.86 -27.71 0.57
CA HIS A 115 26.28 -27.55 -0.82
C HIS A 115 25.29 -26.68 -1.60
N ALA A 116 25.78 -25.84 -2.50
CA ALA A 116 24.94 -25.05 -3.41
C ALA A 116 25.44 -25.19 -4.85
N GLY A 117 24.53 -25.35 -5.81
CA GLY A 117 24.88 -25.41 -7.22
C GLY A 117 23.93 -26.22 -8.09
N PHE A 118 24.44 -26.67 -9.23
CA PHE A 118 23.66 -27.29 -10.28
C PHE A 118 24.22 -28.66 -10.63
N SER A 119 23.35 -29.62 -10.93
CA SER A 119 23.75 -30.96 -11.38
C SER A 119 22.86 -31.44 -12.51
N GLN A 120 23.47 -31.97 -13.56
CA GLN A 120 22.79 -32.65 -14.66
C GLN A 120 22.33 -34.08 -14.28
N GLY A 121 22.74 -34.60 -13.11
CA GLY A 121 22.44 -35.97 -12.70
C GLY A 121 23.13 -37.00 -13.61
N LEU A 122 22.65 -38.24 -13.63
CA LEU A 122 23.20 -39.30 -14.48
C LEU A 122 22.72 -39.12 -15.93
N VAL A 123 23.65 -38.87 -16.86
CA VAL A 123 23.37 -38.84 -18.30
C VAL A 123 23.51 -40.25 -18.86
N GLN A 124 22.47 -40.70 -19.54
CA GLN A 124 22.47 -42.01 -20.19
C GLN A 124 23.35 -41.91 -21.45
N GLY A 125 24.41 -42.71 -21.48
CA GLY A 125 25.27 -42.84 -22.64
C GLY A 125 24.52 -43.52 -23.79
N TRP A 126 25.13 -43.49 -24.98
CA TRP A 126 24.61 -44.09 -26.20
C TRP A 126 24.20 -45.58 -26.10
N PHE A 127 24.73 -46.31 -25.12
CA PHE A 127 24.21 -47.61 -24.71
C PHE A 127 23.36 -47.50 -23.45
N SER A 128 22.17 -48.10 -23.47
CA SER A 128 21.17 -48.01 -22.39
C SER A 128 21.65 -48.47 -21.00
N TRP A 129 22.75 -49.22 -20.91
CA TRP A 129 23.39 -49.68 -19.66
C TRP A 129 24.51 -48.77 -19.15
N SER A 130 24.95 -47.79 -19.94
CA SER A 130 25.98 -46.83 -19.53
C SER A 130 25.31 -45.56 -19.05
N SER A 131 25.53 -45.20 -17.79
CA SER A 131 25.21 -43.87 -17.27
C SER A 131 26.48 -43.27 -16.72
N SER A 132 26.76 -42.03 -17.09
CA SER A 132 27.88 -41.24 -16.57
C SER A 132 27.31 -40.06 -15.80
N GLN A 133 27.96 -39.68 -14.70
CA GLN A 133 27.60 -38.44 -14.02
C GLN A 133 27.76 -37.27 -14.99
N GLY A 134 26.67 -36.55 -15.22
CA GLY A 134 26.65 -35.34 -16.03
C GLY A 134 27.35 -34.18 -15.35
N SER A 135 27.49 -33.08 -16.08
CA SER A 135 28.16 -31.88 -15.59
C SER A 135 27.52 -31.40 -14.28
N TYR A 136 28.35 -31.02 -13.33
CA TYR A 136 27.94 -30.38 -12.09
C TYR A 136 28.71 -29.08 -11.91
N TYR A 137 28.02 -28.04 -11.46
CA TYR A 137 28.56 -26.72 -11.21
C TYR A 137 28.34 -26.39 -9.74
N ARG A 138 29.42 -26.21 -8.98
CA ARG A 138 29.36 -25.90 -7.54
C ARG A 138 29.56 -24.40 -7.34
N ILE A 139 28.63 -23.79 -6.60
CA ILE A 139 28.69 -22.39 -6.16
C ILE A 139 29.46 -22.35 -4.82
N ALA A 140 29.10 -23.23 -3.90
CA ALA A 140 29.87 -23.53 -2.70
C ALA A 140 30.49 -24.92 -2.81
N SER A 141 31.71 -25.08 -2.30
CA SER A 141 32.49 -26.31 -2.28
C SER A 141 32.41 -27.00 -0.91
N ASP A 142 33.20 -28.05 -0.69
CA ASP A 142 33.16 -28.87 0.53
C ASP A 142 33.86 -28.18 1.73
N ASP A 143 34.11 -26.87 1.65
CA ASP A 143 34.78 -26.06 2.67
C ASP A 143 33.84 -24.98 3.24
N GLU A 144 33.84 -24.84 4.56
CA GLU A 144 33.01 -23.87 5.28
C GLU A 144 33.26 -22.42 4.86
N ALA A 145 34.49 -22.06 4.46
CA ALA A 145 34.77 -20.70 4.00
C ALA A 145 34.03 -20.40 2.69
N SER A 146 33.91 -21.39 1.79
CA SER A 146 33.17 -21.26 0.55
C SER A 146 31.66 -21.12 0.74
N VAL A 147 31.10 -21.71 1.79
CA VAL A 147 29.69 -21.51 2.16
C VAL A 147 29.48 -20.11 2.74
N ARG A 148 30.40 -19.60 3.55
CA ARG A 148 30.33 -18.21 4.07
C ARG A 148 30.36 -17.19 2.93
N GLN A 149 31.15 -17.47 1.89
CA GLN A 149 31.22 -16.64 0.69
C GLN A 149 29.89 -16.52 -0.05
N LEU A 150 28.95 -17.46 0.09
CA LEU A 150 27.62 -17.36 -0.53
C LEU A 150 26.91 -16.05 -0.20
N SER A 151 27.13 -15.50 1.00
CA SER A 151 26.52 -14.24 1.44
C SER A 151 27.41 -12.99 1.27
N GLU A 152 28.69 -13.18 0.92
CA GLU A 152 29.71 -12.12 0.85
C GLU A 152 30.14 -11.80 -0.58
N GLU A 153 30.16 -12.81 -1.46
CA GLU A 153 30.56 -12.70 -2.86
C GLU A 153 29.34 -12.63 -3.78
N THR A 154 29.59 -12.44 -5.08
CA THR A 154 28.56 -12.26 -6.11
C THR A 154 29.10 -12.53 -7.51
N ASN A 155 28.20 -12.80 -8.45
CA ASN A 155 28.44 -12.72 -9.89
C ASN A 155 27.45 -11.79 -10.62
N SER A 156 26.72 -10.96 -9.87
CA SER A 156 25.72 -9.99 -10.35
C SER A 156 26.00 -8.56 -9.90
N GLY A 157 27.11 -8.32 -9.21
CA GLY A 157 27.48 -7.03 -8.66
C GLY A 157 26.71 -6.60 -7.40
N ARG A 158 25.94 -7.52 -6.80
CA ARG A 158 25.32 -7.36 -5.47
C ARG A 158 25.72 -8.51 -4.57
N ARG A 159 26.26 -8.24 -3.38
CA ARG A 159 26.66 -9.28 -2.42
C ARG A 159 25.55 -10.32 -2.25
N GLY A 160 25.86 -11.58 -2.04
CA GLY A 160 24.86 -12.60 -1.75
C GLY A 160 23.88 -12.95 -2.88
N VAL A 161 23.99 -12.32 -4.06
CA VAL A 161 23.13 -12.55 -5.21
C VAL A 161 23.92 -13.24 -6.32
N TRP A 162 23.45 -14.43 -6.70
CA TRP A 162 24.09 -15.25 -7.73
C TRP A 162 23.13 -15.53 -8.87
N VAL A 163 23.47 -15.08 -10.08
CA VAL A 163 22.65 -15.19 -11.28
C VAL A 163 23.34 -16.12 -12.28
N TYR A 164 22.57 -17.05 -12.84
CA TYR A 164 23.03 -18.01 -13.82
C TYR A 164 22.04 -18.13 -14.96
N GLU A 165 22.52 -18.11 -16.19
CA GLU A 165 21.77 -18.61 -17.33
C GLU A 165 21.81 -20.14 -17.28
N ILE A 166 20.64 -20.79 -17.22
CA ILE A 166 20.49 -22.23 -16.97
C ILE A 166 19.75 -22.95 -18.10
N GLY A 167 19.72 -22.41 -19.31
CA GLY A 167 19.28 -23.18 -20.46
C GLY A 167 18.74 -22.34 -21.60
N THR A 168 19.16 -22.70 -22.81
CA THR A 168 18.67 -22.15 -24.08
C THR A 168 17.70 -23.12 -24.76
N SER A 169 16.61 -22.65 -25.33
CA SER A 169 15.72 -23.47 -26.17
C SER A 169 16.31 -23.60 -27.59
N PRO A 170 16.33 -24.79 -28.24
CA PRO A 170 15.64 -26.04 -27.88
C PRO A 170 16.53 -27.10 -27.20
N PHE A 171 17.77 -26.78 -26.87
CA PHE A 171 18.73 -27.69 -26.22
C PHE A 171 19.42 -27.02 -25.04
N PHE A 172 19.40 -27.68 -23.87
CA PHE A 172 20.22 -27.28 -22.74
C PHE A 172 21.70 -27.39 -23.11
N SER A 173 22.35 -26.23 -23.27
CA SER A 173 23.70 -26.11 -23.80
C SER A 173 24.75 -26.03 -22.68
N SER A 174 24.57 -25.12 -21.72
CA SER A 174 25.48 -24.89 -20.60
C SER A 174 24.82 -24.13 -19.44
N ILE A 175 25.54 -24.00 -18.33
CA ILE A 175 25.22 -23.07 -17.25
C ILE A 175 26.25 -21.95 -17.30
N THR A 176 25.80 -20.72 -17.51
CA THR A 176 26.68 -19.55 -17.65
C THR A 176 26.54 -18.67 -16.40
N PRO A 177 27.60 -18.42 -15.61
CA PRO A 177 27.53 -17.47 -14.50
C PRO A 177 27.47 -16.03 -15.02
N GLY A 178 26.82 -15.15 -14.24
CA GLY A 178 26.90 -13.71 -14.45
C GLY A 178 28.34 -13.19 -14.49
N GLN A 179 28.53 -12.10 -15.21
CA GLN A 179 29.85 -11.56 -15.55
C GLN A 179 30.34 -10.49 -14.57
N VAL A 180 29.47 -10.03 -13.66
CA VAL A 180 29.75 -8.88 -12.78
C VAL A 180 30.13 -9.35 -11.38
N THR A 181 31.43 -9.47 -11.13
CA THR A 181 31.97 -9.88 -9.82
C THR A 181 32.34 -8.71 -8.91
N ASN A 182 32.47 -7.50 -9.47
CA ASN A 182 32.72 -6.29 -8.69
C ASN A 182 31.41 -5.77 -8.10
N LEU A 183 31.42 -5.45 -6.81
CA LEU A 183 30.28 -4.82 -6.14
C LEU A 183 29.98 -3.46 -6.77
N SER A 184 28.69 -3.16 -6.95
CA SER A 184 28.26 -1.85 -7.43
C SER A 184 28.83 -0.73 -6.54
N PRO A 185 29.21 0.45 -7.08
CA PRO A 185 29.76 1.57 -6.30
C PRO A 185 28.92 2.00 -5.08
N GLU A 186 27.64 1.65 -5.05
CA GLU A 186 26.72 1.88 -3.92
C GLU A 186 27.01 1.00 -2.69
N GLU A 187 27.72 -0.13 -2.83
CA GLU A 187 28.09 -1.03 -1.71
C GLU A 187 29.53 -0.82 -1.19
N GLY A 188 30.35 -0.02 -1.88
CA GLY A 188 31.79 0.17 -1.59
C GLY A 188 32.11 1.11 -0.42
N VAL A 189 31.13 1.84 0.13
CA VAL A 189 31.35 2.80 1.22
C VAL A 189 31.06 2.16 2.58
N ALA A 190 31.77 1.07 2.89
CA ALA A 190 31.76 0.47 4.21
C ALA A 190 33.20 0.11 4.60
N GLY A 191 34.05 1.14 4.73
CA GLY A 191 35.43 0.97 5.21
C GLY A 191 36.41 1.99 4.63
N GLY A 192 36.39 3.22 5.15
CA GLY A 192 37.38 4.24 4.83
C GLY A 192 37.57 5.18 6.02
N GLN A 193 38.82 5.41 6.39
CA GLN A 193 39.27 6.06 7.62
C GLN A 193 38.73 7.50 7.79
N VAL A 194 38.52 7.89 9.06
CA VAL A 194 38.20 9.26 9.49
C VAL A 194 39.28 10.22 8.99
N GLU A 195 38.96 11.07 8.01
CA GLU A 195 39.74 12.29 7.79
C GLU A 195 39.36 13.33 8.85
N PRO A 196 40.35 14.02 9.46
CA PRO A 196 40.07 15.04 10.46
C PRO A 196 39.42 16.26 9.81
N VAL A 197 38.34 16.69 10.46
CA VAL A 197 37.57 17.91 10.23
C VAL A 197 38.51 19.10 9.97
N PRO A 198 38.34 19.88 8.87
CA PRO A 198 38.97 21.18 8.77
C PRO A 198 38.35 22.11 9.82
N GLU A 199 39.13 22.50 10.82
CA GLU A 199 38.77 23.55 11.77
C GLU A 199 38.41 24.84 11.01
N PHE A 200 37.14 25.25 11.11
CA PHE A 200 36.71 26.57 10.67
C PHE A 200 37.16 27.62 11.69
N PRO A 201 37.83 28.72 11.27
CA PRO A 201 38.18 29.81 12.17
C PRO A 201 36.93 30.60 12.60
N PRO A 202 36.93 31.22 13.79
CA PRO A 202 35.76 31.90 14.33
C PRO A 202 35.39 33.13 13.48
N ARG A 203 34.09 33.26 13.22
CA ARG A 203 33.47 34.33 12.44
C ARG A 203 33.50 35.65 13.22
N ASN A 204 34.29 36.61 12.74
CA ASN A 204 34.20 38.01 13.14
C ASN A 204 32.87 38.62 12.68
N THR A 205 32.27 39.37 13.58
CA THR A 205 31.16 40.31 13.36
C THR A 205 31.62 41.48 12.49
N GLY A 206 30.86 41.84 11.46
CA GLY A 206 30.99 43.12 10.77
C GLY A 206 30.59 43.14 9.30
N GLU A 207 29.58 43.98 9.02
CA GLU A 207 29.32 44.73 7.78
C GLU A 207 28.42 44.12 6.70
N GLN A 208 27.25 44.78 6.57
CA GLN A 208 26.26 44.68 5.51
C GLN A 208 26.85 45.15 4.17
N LYS A 209 26.54 44.43 3.09
CA LYS A 209 26.46 45.01 1.74
C LYS A 209 25.22 44.48 1.01
N GLU A 210 24.40 45.44 0.65
CA GLU A 210 23.13 45.38 -0.07
C GLU A 210 23.39 44.98 -1.54
N ILE A 211 22.58 44.06 -2.08
CA ILE A 211 22.61 43.66 -3.50
C ILE A 211 21.34 44.21 -4.15
N GLU A 212 21.53 45.17 -5.06
CA GLU A 212 20.49 45.85 -5.83
C GLU A 212 20.18 45.03 -7.09
N PHE A 213 18.91 44.70 -7.33
CA PHE A 213 18.43 44.01 -8.53
C PHE A 213 17.80 45.00 -9.52
N PRO A 214 17.90 44.76 -10.85
CA PRO A 214 17.39 45.69 -11.86
C PRO A 214 15.85 45.69 -11.90
N PRO A 215 15.21 46.82 -12.29
CA PRO A 215 13.76 46.95 -12.29
C PRO A 215 13.12 46.16 -13.44
N TYR A 216 11.99 45.54 -13.14
CA TYR A 216 11.12 44.82 -14.08
C TYR A 216 10.10 45.81 -14.68
N GLU A 217 10.02 45.90 -16.01
CA GLU A 217 8.97 46.67 -16.70
C GLU A 217 7.67 45.86 -16.70
N ARG A 218 6.55 46.52 -16.35
CA ARG A 218 5.20 45.95 -16.33
C ARG A 218 4.59 46.04 -17.73
N GLU A 219 4.15 44.91 -18.29
CA GLU A 219 3.17 44.90 -19.38
C GLU A 219 1.76 45.07 -18.77
N GLU A 220 0.98 45.97 -19.37
CA GLU A 220 -0.36 46.39 -18.94
C GLU A 220 -1.42 45.30 -19.22
N GLU A 221 -2.29 45.02 -18.25
CA GLU A 221 -3.47 44.16 -18.42
C GLU A 221 -4.54 44.89 -19.25
N GLU A 222 -4.89 44.34 -20.43
CA GLU A 222 -6.10 44.72 -21.16
C GLU A 222 -7.32 43.95 -20.62
N GLU A 223 -8.28 44.68 -20.03
CA GLU A 223 -9.64 44.20 -19.76
C GLU A 223 -10.39 43.95 -21.08
N THR A 224 -11.03 42.79 -21.22
CA THR A 224 -12.15 42.62 -22.18
C THR A 224 -13.30 41.77 -21.61
N PRO A 225 -14.56 42.04 -22.03
CA PRO A 225 -15.77 41.64 -21.32
C PRO A 225 -16.45 40.38 -21.89
N GLU A 226 -17.35 39.84 -21.08
CA GLU A 226 -18.29 38.70 -21.28
C GLU A 226 -19.00 38.63 -22.64
N PRO A 227 -19.25 37.41 -23.20
CA PRO A 227 -20.24 37.27 -24.27
C PRO A 227 -21.32 36.18 -24.06
N GLU A 228 -22.52 36.52 -24.55
CA GLU A 228 -23.77 35.75 -24.64
C GLU A 228 -23.72 34.57 -25.66
N LEU A 229 -24.65 33.61 -25.53
CA LEU A 229 -24.99 32.52 -26.48
C LEU A 229 -25.92 33.00 -27.63
N PRO A 230 -26.20 32.20 -28.69
CA PRO A 230 -25.35 31.39 -29.59
C PRO A 230 -25.67 31.65 -31.10
N PRO A 231 -25.05 30.91 -32.05
CA PRO A 231 -25.89 30.23 -33.04
C PRO A 231 -25.45 28.80 -33.42
N THR A 232 -26.45 28.01 -33.83
CA THR A 232 -26.43 26.68 -34.46
C THR A 232 -25.56 26.57 -35.72
N VAL A 233 -24.90 25.41 -35.95
CA VAL A 233 -24.77 24.74 -37.27
C VAL A 233 -24.14 23.32 -37.18
N HIS A 234 -24.86 22.36 -37.76
CA HIS A 234 -24.57 21.06 -38.42
C HIS A 234 -23.51 20.04 -37.93
N THR A 235 -24.00 18.81 -37.83
CA THR A 235 -23.31 17.52 -37.67
C THR A 235 -22.43 17.14 -38.86
N VAL A 236 -21.16 16.79 -38.61
CA VAL A 236 -20.33 16.00 -39.54
C VAL A 236 -20.07 14.64 -38.91
N GLN A 237 -20.58 13.59 -39.54
CA GLN A 237 -20.31 12.19 -39.19
C GLN A 237 -18.88 11.83 -39.59
N TYR A 238 -18.07 11.37 -38.64
CA TYR A 238 -16.85 10.61 -38.92
C TYR A 238 -16.97 9.23 -38.26
N GLN A 239 -17.03 8.19 -39.08
CA GLN A 239 -16.96 6.78 -38.66
C GLN A 239 -15.49 6.32 -38.60
N PRO A 240 -15.00 5.78 -37.48
CA PRO A 240 -13.81 4.95 -37.48
C PRO A 240 -14.18 3.52 -37.92
N ARG A 241 -13.57 3.06 -39.02
CA ARG A 241 -13.57 1.64 -39.42
C ARG A 241 -12.63 0.86 -38.50
N TYR A 242 -13.14 -0.18 -37.83
CA TYR A 242 -12.33 -1.20 -37.17
C TYR A 242 -11.93 -2.29 -38.19
N PRO A 243 -10.66 -2.74 -38.22
CA PRO A 243 -10.28 -3.97 -38.91
C PRO A 243 -10.70 -5.20 -38.08
N VAL A 244 -11.32 -6.16 -38.76
CA VAL A 244 -11.71 -7.48 -38.22
C VAL A 244 -10.45 -8.36 -38.12
N VAL A 245 -10.18 -8.92 -36.94
CA VAL A 245 -9.14 -9.95 -36.72
C VAL A 245 -9.83 -11.31 -36.54
N PRO A 246 -9.40 -12.40 -37.22
CA PRO A 246 -9.99 -13.73 -37.08
C PRO A 246 -9.51 -14.46 -35.81
N GLU A 247 -10.42 -15.20 -35.16
CA GLU A 247 -10.16 -16.07 -34.00
C GLU A 247 -9.31 -17.31 -34.37
N PRO A 248 -8.38 -17.77 -33.50
CA PRO A 248 -7.74 -19.08 -33.64
C PRO A 248 -8.56 -20.24 -33.01
N PRO A 249 -8.40 -21.48 -33.50
CA PRO A 249 -9.28 -22.61 -33.18
C PRO A 249 -8.96 -23.31 -31.85
N GLN A 250 -10.03 -23.76 -31.18
CA GLN A 250 -9.99 -24.56 -29.94
C GLN A 250 -9.39 -25.96 -30.16
N SER A 251 -8.38 -26.34 -29.37
CA SER A 251 -7.90 -27.72 -29.27
C SER A 251 -8.43 -28.44 -28.02
N ARG A 252 -9.06 -29.59 -28.27
CA ARG A 252 -9.59 -30.57 -27.31
C ARG A 252 -8.50 -31.13 -26.38
N TYR A 253 -8.75 -31.14 -25.07
CA TYR A 253 -7.96 -31.95 -24.13
C TYR A 253 -8.48 -33.39 -24.07
N LEU A 254 -7.60 -34.34 -24.40
CA LEU A 254 -7.77 -35.77 -24.16
C LEU A 254 -7.35 -36.10 -22.73
N ARG A 255 -8.27 -36.69 -21.98
CA ARG A 255 -8.10 -37.15 -20.59
C ARG A 255 -7.39 -38.52 -20.61
N LEU A 256 -6.22 -38.63 -19.99
CA LEU A 256 -5.55 -39.90 -19.71
C LEU A 256 -5.29 -40.01 -18.20
N GLN A 257 -5.88 -41.02 -17.57
CA GLN A 257 -5.49 -41.51 -16.24
C GLN A 257 -4.34 -42.53 -16.39
N PRO A 258 -3.48 -42.67 -15.37
CA PRO A 258 -3.18 -44.02 -14.89
C PRO A 258 -3.17 -44.19 -13.36
N ARG A 259 -3.44 -45.43 -12.95
CA ARG A 259 -3.50 -46.00 -11.60
C ARG A 259 -2.11 -46.20 -10.93
N TYR A 260 -2.09 -46.01 -9.60
CA TYR A 260 -1.19 -46.38 -8.46
C TYR A 260 -0.43 -47.73 -8.53
N PRO A 261 0.55 -48.10 -7.62
CA PRO A 261 0.78 -47.62 -6.22
C PRO A 261 2.23 -47.54 -5.66
N GLY A 262 2.43 -46.85 -4.52
CA GLY A 262 3.57 -47.13 -3.60
C GLY A 262 4.06 -46.02 -2.65
N THR A 263 3.61 -46.09 -1.38
CA THR A 263 4.23 -45.63 -0.11
C THR A 263 4.61 -44.16 0.12
N VAL A 264 3.94 -43.59 1.12
CA VAL A 264 3.94 -42.19 1.59
C VAL A 264 4.88 -42.04 2.81
N TYR A 265 5.74 -41.04 2.77
CA TYR A 265 6.10 -40.24 3.95
C TYR A 265 5.55 -38.83 3.69
N PRO A 266 4.81 -38.19 4.62
CA PRO A 266 4.29 -36.86 4.38
C PRO A 266 5.41 -35.84 4.61
N GLU A 267 6.07 -35.41 3.53
CA GLU A 267 6.65 -34.07 3.50
C GLU A 267 5.47 -33.10 3.33
N THR A 268 5.21 -32.26 4.33
CA THR A 268 4.17 -31.23 4.26
C THR A 268 4.64 -30.12 3.32
N VAL A 269 4.51 -30.35 2.01
CA VAL A 269 4.56 -29.29 1.01
C VAL A 269 3.17 -28.66 1.01
N VAL A 270 3.05 -27.46 1.56
CA VAL A 270 1.81 -26.69 1.48
C VAL A 270 1.66 -26.21 0.05
N VAL A 271 0.80 -26.89 -0.71
CA VAL A 271 0.32 -26.40 -2.01
C VAL A 271 -0.65 -25.26 -1.70
N VAL A 272 -0.23 -24.04 -1.99
CA VAL A 272 -1.10 -22.86 -1.88
C VAL A 272 -1.91 -22.81 -3.17
N ASP A 273 -3.20 -23.14 -3.08
CA ASP A 273 -4.18 -22.83 -4.12
C ASP A 273 -4.28 -21.29 -4.26
N GLU A 274 -4.59 -20.81 -5.47
CA GLU A 274 -4.47 -19.43 -5.97
C GLU A 274 -5.25 -18.31 -5.21
N ASP A 275 -5.74 -18.51 -3.98
CA ASP A 275 -6.61 -17.53 -3.30
C ASP A 275 -6.22 -17.17 -1.84
N ASP A 276 -5.04 -17.55 -1.35
CA ASP A 276 -4.52 -17.07 -0.06
C ASP A 276 -3.34 -16.09 -0.26
N ASP A 277 -3.58 -14.80 0.02
CA ASP A 277 -2.59 -13.72 0.07
C ASP A 277 -1.51 -14.03 1.13
N LEU A 278 -0.50 -14.80 0.73
CA LEU A 278 0.75 -14.91 1.45
C LEU A 278 1.61 -13.68 1.15
N ASP A 279 1.64 -12.78 2.14
CA ASP A 279 2.61 -11.69 2.32
C ASP A 279 4.01 -12.27 2.60
N VAL A 280 4.56 -12.99 1.62
CA VAL A 280 5.97 -13.38 1.60
C VAL A 280 6.53 -12.80 0.32
N ASP A 281 6.85 -11.51 0.37
CA ASP A 281 7.55 -10.82 -0.69
C ASP A 281 8.76 -11.63 -1.18
N VAL A 282 8.97 -11.65 -2.50
CA VAL A 282 10.25 -12.08 -3.09
C VAL A 282 11.31 -11.23 -2.39
N PHE A 283 12.35 -11.83 -1.80
CA PHE A 283 13.24 -11.09 -0.90
C PHE A 283 13.71 -9.82 -1.60
N ALA A 284 13.37 -8.67 -1.01
CA ALA A 284 14.01 -7.43 -1.36
C ALA A 284 15.47 -7.58 -0.93
N TYR A 285 16.37 -7.91 -1.87
CA TYR A 285 17.80 -7.65 -1.67
C TYR A 285 17.99 -6.14 -1.77
N ASN A 286 17.64 -5.50 -0.67
CA ASN A 286 18.10 -4.20 -0.22
C ASN A 286 17.85 -4.27 1.28
N SER A 287 18.90 -4.08 2.09
CA SER A 287 18.69 -3.25 3.28
C SER A 287 18.18 -1.93 2.72
N GLU A 288 16.86 -1.81 2.51
CA GLU A 288 16.25 -0.56 2.10
C GLU A 288 16.58 0.38 3.26
N THR A 289 17.63 1.16 3.07
CA THR A 289 18.05 2.15 4.03
C THR A 289 17.58 3.49 3.54
N CYS A 290 17.56 4.44 4.46
CA CYS A 290 17.25 5.82 4.18
C CYS A 290 18.17 6.43 3.13
N THR A 291 19.43 5.99 3.07
CA THR A 291 20.40 6.49 2.09
C THR A 291 19.92 6.30 0.66
N SER A 292 19.31 5.16 0.33
CA SER A 292 18.82 4.86 -1.02
C SER A 292 17.32 5.10 -1.22
N ASN A 293 16.55 5.29 -0.14
CA ASN A 293 15.09 5.36 -0.20
C ASN A 293 14.47 6.62 0.41
N ARG A 294 15.26 7.64 0.77
CA ARG A 294 14.75 8.90 1.33
C ARG A 294 13.66 9.55 0.47
N GLN A 295 13.78 9.44 -0.85
CA GLN A 295 12.81 9.97 -1.82
C GLN A 295 11.46 9.27 -1.81
N LYS A 296 11.34 8.08 -1.19
CA LYS A 296 10.06 7.39 -1.00
C LYS A 296 9.27 7.92 0.22
N CYS A 297 9.91 8.69 1.09
CA CYS A 297 9.26 9.40 2.18
C CYS A 297 8.74 10.76 1.70
N SER A 298 7.77 11.32 2.43
CA SER A 298 7.36 12.70 2.21
C SER A 298 8.55 13.66 2.37
N SER A 299 8.54 14.78 1.63
CA SER A 299 9.48 15.89 1.83
C SER A 299 9.42 16.48 3.26
N PHE A 300 8.29 16.30 3.93
CA PHE A 300 8.03 16.71 5.32
C PHE A 300 8.25 15.58 6.34
N ALA A 301 8.85 14.47 5.93
CA ALA A 301 9.20 13.36 6.80
C ALA A 301 10.71 13.21 6.98
N ASP A 302 11.07 12.56 8.08
CA ASP A 302 12.39 12.01 8.33
C ASP A 302 12.35 10.50 8.07
N CYS A 303 13.40 10.02 7.42
CA CYS A 303 13.61 8.61 7.21
C CYS A 303 14.47 8.06 8.35
N LYS A 304 14.05 6.92 8.92
CA LYS A 304 14.79 6.22 9.96
C LYS A 304 15.07 4.77 9.55
N ASP A 305 16.33 4.36 9.69
CA ASP A 305 16.78 3.00 9.47
C ASP A 305 16.44 2.08 10.65
N TYR A 306 16.08 0.85 10.34
CA TYR A 306 15.77 -0.27 11.23
C TYR A 306 16.59 -1.49 10.79
N THR A 307 16.63 -2.53 11.63
CA THR A 307 17.46 -3.74 11.38
C THR A 307 17.16 -4.39 10.03
N ASN A 308 15.89 -4.36 9.61
CA ASN A 308 15.41 -5.07 8.42
C ASN A 308 14.93 -4.13 7.29
N GLY A 309 15.10 -2.81 7.40
CA GLY A 309 14.65 -1.83 6.41
C GLY A 309 14.55 -0.40 6.96
N TYR A 310 13.70 0.47 6.39
CA TYR A 310 13.50 1.84 6.86
C TYR A 310 12.02 2.16 7.03
N CYS A 311 11.72 3.16 7.86
CA CYS A 311 10.38 3.76 7.93
C CYS A 311 10.46 5.28 7.87
N CYS A 312 9.39 5.89 7.38
CA CYS A 312 9.22 7.33 7.29
C CYS A 312 8.42 7.82 8.50
N HIS A 313 8.77 8.98 9.02
CA HIS A 313 8.13 9.62 10.17
C HIS A 313 7.90 11.09 9.88
N CYS A 314 6.66 11.58 9.98
CA CYS A 314 6.39 13.00 9.74
C CYS A 314 7.15 13.87 10.76
N ARG A 315 7.70 15.00 10.29
CA ARG A 315 8.38 15.99 11.16
C ARG A 315 7.38 16.68 12.10
N PRO A 316 7.84 17.22 13.24
CA PRO A 316 6.98 18.01 14.12
C PRO A 316 6.25 19.14 13.37
N GLY A 317 4.95 19.29 13.63
CA GLY A 317 4.05 20.20 12.92
C GLY A 317 3.39 19.60 11.67
N PHE A 318 3.70 18.33 11.36
CA PHE A 318 3.06 17.53 10.32
C PHE A 318 2.57 16.21 10.90
N TYR A 319 1.48 15.68 10.37
CA TYR A 319 0.92 14.38 10.76
C TYR A 319 0.65 13.51 9.53
N GLY A 320 0.58 12.20 9.75
CA GLY A 320 0.45 11.19 8.69
C GLY A 320 1.34 9.97 8.95
N ASN A 321 1.42 9.07 7.96
CA ASN A 321 2.18 7.81 8.06
C ASN A 321 3.67 7.95 7.65
N GLY A 322 4.16 9.17 7.49
CA GLY A 322 5.52 9.47 7.03
C GLY A 322 5.73 9.43 5.51
N LYS A 323 4.99 8.59 4.78
CA LYS A 323 4.98 8.63 3.31
C LYS A 323 4.09 9.76 2.81
N ASP A 324 2.92 9.89 3.42
CA ASP A 324 2.01 11.02 3.29
C ASP A 324 2.09 11.86 4.57
N CYS A 325 2.47 13.13 4.45
CA CYS A 325 2.51 14.07 5.58
C CYS A 325 1.83 15.38 5.19
N VAL A 326 0.96 15.88 6.07
CA VAL A 326 0.29 17.17 5.89
C VAL A 326 0.46 18.04 7.12
N ALA A 327 0.51 19.36 6.92
CA ALA A 327 0.68 20.31 8.00
C ALA A 327 -0.54 20.32 8.92
N GLU A 328 -0.30 20.40 10.23
CA GLU A 328 -1.37 20.53 11.23
C GLU A 328 -2.24 21.76 10.96
N GLY A 329 -3.56 21.56 11.05
CA GLY A 329 -4.55 22.62 10.83
C GLY A 329 -4.72 23.10 9.39
N LYS A 330 -3.95 22.60 8.42
CA LYS A 330 -4.20 22.83 6.99
C LYS A 330 -5.52 22.14 6.60
N PRO A 331 -6.52 22.86 6.04
CA PRO A 331 -7.71 22.22 5.51
C PRO A 331 -7.37 21.25 4.38
N GLN A 332 -8.02 20.09 4.37
CA GLN A 332 -7.75 19.03 3.40
C GLN A 332 -8.83 19.01 2.33
N ARG A 333 -8.42 18.79 1.08
CA ARG A 333 -9.33 18.69 -0.06
C ARG A 333 -9.21 17.31 -0.69
N MET A 334 -10.31 16.80 -1.20
CA MET A 334 -10.32 15.53 -1.91
C MET A 334 -11.15 15.64 -3.18
N ASN A 335 -10.66 15.00 -4.23
CA ASN A 335 -11.32 14.91 -5.52
C ASN A 335 -11.48 13.43 -5.89
N GLY A 336 -12.60 13.11 -6.53
CA GLY A 336 -12.83 11.74 -6.90
C GLY A 336 -13.93 11.55 -7.92
N LYS A 337 -14.01 10.31 -8.41
CA LYS A 337 -15.06 9.86 -9.31
C LYS A 337 -15.93 8.84 -8.62
N VAL A 338 -17.23 8.92 -8.87
CA VAL A 338 -18.24 8.01 -8.32
C VAL A 338 -18.94 7.32 -9.47
N ASN A 339 -18.89 5.99 -9.45
CA ASN A 339 -19.55 5.12 -10.42
C ASN A 339 -20.51 4.20 -9.69
N GLY A 340 -21.54 3.73 -10.37
CA GLY A 340 -22.38 2.72 -9.79
C GLY A 340 -23.47 2.15 -10.68
N ARG A 341 -23.92 0.97 -10.25
CA ARG A 341 -25.03 0.22 -10.83
C ARG A 341 -25.93 -0.24 -9.70
N VAL A 342 -27.02 0.48 -9.50
CA VAL A 342 -27.86 0.36 -8.30
C VAL A 342 -29.32 0.16 -8.65
N PHE A 343 -29.97 -0.81 -8.01
CA PHE A 343 -31.41 -0.99 -8.07
C PHE A 343 -32.08 -0.18 -6.96
N VAL A 344 -33.22 0.46 -7.24
CA VAL A 344 -34.00 1.21 -6.23
C VAL A 344 -35.34 0.52 -6.00
N GLY A 345 -35.67 0.26 -4.74
CA GLY A 345 -36.91 -0.41 -4.34
C GLY A 345 -37.07 -1.77 -5.04
N ASN A 346 -38.22 -1.97 -5.67
CA ASN A 346 -38.55 -3.17 -6.43
C ASN A 346 -38.32 -3.02 -7.95
N SER A 347 -37.60 -1.98 -8.39
CA SER A 347 -37.33 -1.77 -9.82
C SER A 347 -36.61 -2.98 -10.43
N PRO A 348 -37.06 -3.48 -11.60
CA PRO A 348 -36.42 -4.58 -12.31
C PRO A 348 -35.18 -4.15 -13.09
N SER A 349 -35.04 -2.86 -13.41
CA SER A 349 -33.88 -2.29 -14.10
C SER A 349 -32.98 -1.50 -13.14
N PRO A 350 -31.65 -1.65 -13.25
CA PRO A 350 -30.71 -0.85 -12.48
C PRO A 350 -30.62 0.56 -13.06
N LEU A 351 -30.33 1.52 -12.17
CA LEU A 351 -29.85 2.85 -12.53
C LEU A 351 -28.33 2.80 -12.59
N GLU A 352 -27.78 3.18 -13.74
CA GLU A 352 -26.33 3.26 -13.97
C GLU A 352 -25.92 4.72 -14.07
N PHE A 353 -24.83 5.06 -13.40
CA PHE A 353 -24.19 6.38 -13.44
C PHE A 353 -22.68 6.18 -13.37
N SER A 354 -21.95 7.03 -14.05
CA SER A 354 -20.50 6.93 -14.14
C SER A 354 -19.88 8.31 -14.31
N ASN A 355 -18.64 8.44 -13.86
CA ASN A 355 -17.85 9.65 -13.94
C ASN A 355 -18.48 10.85 -13.21
N ASN A 356 -19.29 10.61 -12.17
CA ASN A 356 -19.83 11.66 -11.32
C ASN A 356 -18.73 12.23 -10.43
N ASP A 357 -18.69 13.55 -10.27
CA ASP A 357 -17.64 14.19 -9.47
C ASP A 357 -17.98 14.13 -7.98
N LEU A 358 -17.00 13.71 -7.18
CA LEU A 358 -17.00 13.87 -5.72
C LEU A 358 -15.98 14.93 -5.36
N HIS A 359 -16.42 15.95 -4.64
CA HIS A 359 -15.56 16.95 -4.04
C HIS A 359 -15.74 16.95 -2.52
N SER A 360 -14.64 17.00 -1.79
CA SER A 360 -14.65 17.06 -0.33
C SER A 360 -13.75 18.16 0.19
N TYR A 361 -14.20 18.80 1.27
CA TYR A 361 -13.45 19.76 2.05
C TYR A 361 -13.52 19.40 3.53
N VAL A 362 -12.37 19.29 4.19
CA VAL A 362 -12.26 18.90 5.59
C VAL A 362 -11.50 19.95 6.39
N VAL A 363 -12.09 20.36 7.50
CA VAL A 363 -11.47 21.27 8.47
C VAL A 363 -10.84 20.41 9.57
N ALA A 364 -9.56 20.09 9.43
CA ALA A 364 -8.85 19.17 10.33
C ALA A 364 -8.92 19.58 11.80
N ASN A 365 -8.87 20.88 12.11
CA ASN A 365 -8.92 21.41 13.48
C ASN A 365 -10.23 21.11 14.24
N ASP A 366 -11.34 20.84 13.55
CA ASP A 366 -12.64 20.55 14.17
C ASP A 366 -13.25 19.22 13.65
N GLY A 367 -12.50 18.46 12.85
CA GLY A 367 -12.96 17.18 12.29
C GLY A 367 -14.20 17.27 11.41
N ARG A 368 -14.57 18.46 10.92
CA ARG A 368 -15.76 18.69 10.09
C ARG A 368 -15.45 18.35 8.63
N ALA A 369 -16.21 17.41 8.08
CA ALA A 369 -16.08 16.98 6.68
C ALA A 369 -17.34 17.36 5.90
N TYR A 370 -17.14 17.98 4.73
CA TYR A 370 -18.18 18.34 3.77
C TYR A 370 -17.93 17.61 2.47
N VAL A 371 -18.89 16.81 2.00
CA VAL A 371 -18.79 16.01 0.78
C VAL A 371 -19.95 16.36 -0.14
N ALA A 372 -19.65 16.61 -1.41
CA ALA A 372 -20.60 16.89 -2.45
C ALA A 372 -20.39 15.93 -3.62
N ILE A 373 -21.47 15.31 -4.11
CA ILE A 373 -21.44 14.45 -5.30
C ILE A 373 -22.42 15.01 -6.34
N SER A 374 -21.90 15.39 -7.50
CA SER A 374 -22.65 15.99 -8.59
C SER A 374 -23.25 14.94 -9.53
N THR A 375 -24.08 15.41 -10.48
CA THR A 375 -24.66 14.61 -11.58
C THR A 375 -25.44 13.37 -11.13
N ILE A 376 -25.99 13.38 -9.91
CA ILE A 376 -26.78 12.28 -9.35
C ILE A 376 -28.21 12.32 -9.93
N PRO A 377 -28.67 11.26 -10.64
CA PRO A 377 -30.00 11.24 -11.23
C PRO A 377 -31.13 11.40 -10.21
N ALA A 378 -32.20 12.11 -10.58
CA ALA A 378 -33.36 12.35 -9.70
C ALA A 378 -34.12 11.08 -9.29
N GLY A 379 -33.95 9.97 -10.01
CA GLY A 379 -34.47 8.66 -9.62
C GLY A 379 -33.65 7.96 -8.54
N LEU A 380 -32.42 8.39 -8.29
CA LEU A 380 -31.48 7.79 -7.35
C LEU A 380 -31.23 8.67 -6.13
N GLY A 381 -31.13 9.99 -6.31
CA GLY A 381 -30.72 10.96 -5.29
C GLY A 381 -31.42 10.82 -3.93
N PRO A 382 -32.76 10.78 -3.86
CA PRO A 382 -33.46 10.63 -2.59
C PRO A 382 -33.06 9.36 -1.81
N SER A 383 -32.85 8.25 -2.53
CA SER A 383 -32.49 6.95 -1.96
C SER A 383 -31.01 6.83 -1.58
N LEU A 384 -30.15 7.75 -2.03
CA LEU A 384 -28.76 7.84 -1.58
C LEU A 384 -28.62 8.60 -0.26
N GLN A 385 -29.59 9.41 0.15
CA GLN A 385 -29.48 10.22 1.38
C GLN A 385 -29.12 9.41 2.65
N PRO A 386 -29.62 8.19 2.88
CA PRO A 386 -29.19 7.40 4.05
C PRO A 386 -27.69 7.02 4.06
N LEU A 387 -26.99 7.13 2.93
CA LEU A 387 -25.60 6.69 2.75
C LEU A 387 -24.56 7.77 3.13
N SER A 388 -24.72 8.42 4.28
CA SER A 388 -23.73 9.39 4.77
C SER A 388 -22.30 8.79 4.88
N SER A 389 -22.21 7.47 5.06
CA SER A 389 -20.97 6.68 5.06
C SER A 389 -20.12 6.82 3.78
N LEU A 390 -20.67 7.30 2.66
CA LEU A 390 -19.88 7.68 1.47
C LEU A 390 -18.86 8.78 1.79
N GLY A 391 -19.26 9.74 2.62
CA GLY A 391 -18.37 10.76 3.19
C GLY A 391 -17.82 10.38 4.57
N GLY A 392 -18.40 9.39 5.25
CA GLY A 392 -17.98 8.96 6.58
C GLY A 392 -16.54 8.47 6.67
N VAL A 393 -16.04 7.75 5.65
CA VAL A 393 -14.61 7.35 5.62
C VAL A 393 -13.68 8.56 5.57
N ILE A 394 -14.06 9.60 4.82
CA ILE A 394 -13.29 10.85 4.73
C ILE A 394 -13.28 11.55 6.08
N GLY A 395 -14.44 11.57 6.75
CA GLY A 395 -14.58 12.06 8.12
C GLY A 395 -13.71 11.31 9.12
N TRP A 396 -13.60 10.00 9.01
CA TRP A 396 -12.73 9.16 9.83
C TRP A 396 -11.24 9.43 9.54
N THR A 397 -10.86 9.55 8.26
CA THR A 397 -9.48 9.82 7.84
C THR A 397 -8.93 11.09 8.51
N PHE A 398 -9.75 12.12 8.65
CA PHE A 398 -9.35 13.42 9.21
C PHE A 398 -10.13 13.78 10.48
N ALA A 399 -10.53 12.78 11.25
CA ALA A 399 -11.21 13.00 12.52
C ALA A 399 -10.33 13.81 13.47
N LEU A 400 -10.96 14.63 14.31
CA LEU A 400 -10.24 15.35 15.35
C LEU A 400 -9.71 14.36 16.39
N GLU A 401 -8.39 14.36 16.56
CA GLU A 401 -7.66 13.46 17.45
C GLU A 401 -7.85 13.86 18.91
N GLN A 402 -8.32 12.93 19.74
CA GLN A 402 -8.24 13.07 21.19
C GLN A 402 -6.83 12.67 21.68
N PRO A 403 -6.36 13.24 22.81
CA PRO A 403 -5.05 12.86 23.37
C PRO A 403 -4.87 11.34 23.49
N GLY A 404 -3.83 10.81 22.85
CA GLY A 404 -3.50 9.38 22.83
C GLY A 404 -4.28 8.53 21.81
N TYR A 405 -4.99 9.16 20.87
CA TYR A 405 -5.72 8.51 19.79
C TYR A 405 -5.43 9.18 18.45
N GLU A 406 -5.30 8.39 17.40
CA GLU A 406 -4.87 8.85 16.07
C GLU A 406 -6.00 8.67 15.06
N ASN A 407 -6.15 9.60 14.12
CA ASN A 407 -7.14 9.50 13.05
C ASN A 407 -6.66 8.56 11.93
N GLY A 408 -7.52 8.32 10.93
CA GLY A 408 -7.16 7.41 9.85
C GLY A 408 -5.91 7.87 9.07
N PHE A 409 -5.76 9.17 8.81
CA PHE A 409 -4.61 9.69 8.06
C PHE A 409 -3.29 9.53 8.82
N SER A 410 -3.28 9.78 10.13
CA SER A 410 -2.11 9.57 10.99
C SER A 410 -1.66 8.10 10.98
N VAL A 411 -2.61 7.16 11.03
CA VAL A 411 -2.29 5.73 11.10
C VAL A 411 -1.90 5.15 9.74
N ILE A 412 -2.68 5.43 8.69
CA ILE A 412 -2.57 4.72 7.39
C ILE A 412 -2.21 5.62 6.20
N GLY A 413 -2.14 6.93 6.38
CA GLY A 413 -1.87 7.90 5.31
C GLY A 413 -3.03 8.06 4.33
N GLY A 414 -2.69 8.47 3.11
CA GLY A 414 -3.64 8.74 2.03
C GLY A 414 -3.86 7.57 1.06
N VAL A 415 -3.16 6.45 1.24
CA VAL A 415 -3.19 5.29 0.33
C VAL A 415 -3.80 4.08 1.02
N PHE A 416 -5.05 3.76 0.70
CA PHE A 416 -5.75 2.62 1.28
C PHE A 416 -6.98 2.22 0.47
N SER A 417 -7.49 1.02 0.70
CA SER A 417 -8.75 0.54 0.11
C SER A 417 -9.78 0.32 1.19
N ARG A 418 -11.03 0.65 0.88
CA ARG A 418 -12.19 0.42 1.76
C ARG A 418 -13.23 -0.39 1.01
N GLN A 419 -13.71 -1.43 1.65
CA GLN A 419 -14.90 -2.16 1.24
C GLN A 419 -15.94 -2.10 2.36
N ALA A 420 -17.11 -1.54 2.06
CA ALA A 420 -18.24 -1.46 2.98
C ALA A 420 -19.47 -2.16 2.39
N GLU A 421 -20.22 -2.83 3.25
CA GLU A 421 -21.53 -3.41 2.96
C GLU A 421 -22.55 -2.80 3.92
N VAL A 422 -23.70 -2.41 3.37
CA VAL A 422 -24.84 -1.97 4.15
C VAL A 422 -26.05 -2.84 3.82
N THR A 423 -26.72 -3.31 4.88
CA THR A 423 -28.01 -4.02 4.79
C THR A 423 -29.11 -3.17 5.38
N PHE A 424 -30.17 -2.90 4.61
CA PHE A 424 -31.33 -2.12 5.03
C PHE A 424 -32.42 -3.03 5.59
N LEU A 425 -32.99 -2.66 6.74
CA LEU A 425 -34.04 -3.42 7.41
C LEU A 425 -35.37 -2.64 7.39
N PRO A 426 -36.51 -3.34 7.25
CA PRO A 426 -36.68 -4.80 7.16
C PRO A 426 -36.55 -5.40 5.75
N GLY A 427 -36.33 -4.60 4.70
CA GLY A 427 -36.37 -5.06 3.30
C GLY A 427 -35.21 -5.96 2.87
N ASN A 428 -34.16 -6.08 3.68
CA ASN A 428 -32.93 -6.83 3.42
C ASN A 428 -32.23 -6.43 2.11
N GLU A 429 -32.46 -5.21 1.62
CA GLU A 429 -31.70 -4.67 0.50
C GLU A 429 -30.23 -4.49 0.90
N ARG A 430 -29.31 -4.82 -0.01
CA ARG A 430 -27.88 -4.77 0.24
C ARG A 430 -27.17 -3.92 -0.78
N LEU A 431 -26.28 -3.04 -0.32
CA LEU A 431 -25.39 -2.26 -1.16
C LEU A 431 -23.94 -2.51 -0.74
N THR A 432 -23.09 -2.76 -1.72
CA THR A 432 -21.63 -2.78 -1.58
C THR A 432 -21.05 -1.48 -2.09
N ILE A 433 -20.11 -0.94 -1.33
CA ILE A 433 -19.36 0.28 -1.60
C ILE A 433 -17.89 -0.11 -1.62
N LYS A 434 -17.20 0.17 -2.72
CA LYS A 434 -15.74 0.05 -2.81
C LYS A 434 -15.14 1.42 -3.02
N GLN A 435 -14.11 1.76 -2.23
CA GLN A 435 -13.41 3.03 -2.35
C GLN A 435 -11.90 2.80 -2.35
N GLU A 436 -11.20 3.39 -3.32
CA GLU A 436 -9.74 3.35 -3.42
C GLU A 436 -9.18 4.75 -3.26
N PHE A 437 -8.31 4.92 -2.27
CA PHE A 437 -7.59 6.16 -1.99
C PHE A 437 -6.16 6.03 -2.51
N LYS A 438 -5.73 6.98 -3.33
CA LYS A 438 -4.48 6.90 -4.11
C LYS A 438 -3.39 7.86 -3.64
N GLY A 439 -3.54 8.42 -2.43
CA GLY A 439 -2.63 9.43 -1.89
C GLY A 439 -2.99 10.85 -2.34
N ILE A 440 -2.05 11.75 -2.10
CA ILE A 440 -2.13 13.18 -2.44
C ILE A 440 -1.54 13.39 -3.84
N ASP A 441 -2.25 14.11 -4.71
CA ASP A 441 -1.78 14.46 -6.05
C ASP A 441 -0.87 15.71 -6.08
N GLU A 442 -0.37 16.05 -7.27
CA GLU A 442 0.48 17.22 -7.51
C GLU A 442 -0.17 18.57 -7.15
N HIS A 443 -1.50 18.57 -6.99
CA HIS A 443 -2.31 19.76 -6.66
C HIS A 443 -2.76 19.77 -5.19
N ASP A 444 -2.13 18.95 -4.32
CA ASP A 444 -2.49 18.81 -2.89
C ASP A 444 -3.92 18.28 -2.64
N HIS A 445 -4.51 17.51 -3.57
CA HIS A 445 -5.79 16.86 -3.35
C HIS A 445 -5.61 15.37 -3.08
N LEU A 446 -6.29 14.85 -2.05
CA LEU A 446 -6.41 13.40 -1.92
C LEU A 446 -7.35 12.86 -3.01
N VAL A 447 -6.89 11.82 -3.69
CA VAL A 447 -7.63 11.21 -4.81
C VAL A 447 -8.39 9.99 -4.33
N VAL A 448 -9.70 9.94 -4.62
CA VAL A 448 -10.57 8.80 -4.30
C VAL A 448 -11.35 8.30 -5.52
N SER A 449 -11.40 6.98 -5.70
CA SER A 449 -12.33 6.32 -6.65
C SER A 449 -13.41 5.60 -5.85
N THR A 450 -14.69 5.75 -6.23
CA THR A 450 -15.82 5.12 -5.52
C THR A 450 -16.70 4.33 -6.48
N ASP A 451 -16.99 3.08 -6.14
CA ASP A 451 -17.87 2.18 -6.89
C ASP A 451 -19.02 1.66 -6.02
N LEU A 452 -20.25 1.83 -6.50
CA LEU A 452 -21.48 1.43 -5.81
C LEU A 452 -22.21 0.31 -6.58
N LYS A 453 -22.51 -0.79 -5.90
CA LYS A 453 -23.22 -1.93 -6.52
C LYS A 453 -24.20 -2.56 -5.54
N GLY A 454 -25.44 -2.77 -5.97
CA GLY A 454 -26.44 -3.48 -5.18
C GLY A 454 -27.83 -2.86 -5.27
N ARG A 455 -28.60 -2.94 -4.19
CA ARG A 455 -29.98 -2.46 -4.09
C ARG A 455 -30.14 -1.52 -2.90
N LEU A 456 -30.88 -0.44 -3.12
CA LEU A 456 -31.27 0.53 -2.11
C LEU A 456 -32.78 0.51 -1.90
N PRO A 457 -33.27 0.75 -0.67
CA PRO A 457 -34.68 1.00 -0.43
C PRO A 457 -35.11 2.27 -1.15
N GLU A 458 -36.36 2.30 -1.60
CA GLU A 458 -36.93 3.49 -2.24
C GLU A 458 -37.24 4.56 -1.18
N VAL A 459 -36.75 5.78 -1.43
CA VAL A 459 -37.12 6.98 -0.68
C VAL A 459 -37.95 7.87 -1.61
N PRO A 460 -39.22 8.17 -1.27
CA PRO A 460 -40.08 8.99 -2.12
C PRO A 460 -39.50 10.39 -2.36
N ARG A 461 -39.78 10.95 -3.54
CA ARG A 461 -39.34 12.32 -3.89
C ARG A 461 -39.96 13.34 -2.94
N GLY A 462 -39.18 14.36 -2.57
CA GLY A 462 -39.58 15.39 -1.60
C GLY A 462 -39.46 14.95 -0.13
N SER A 463 -39.04 13.72 0.14
CA SER A 463 -38.77 13.26 1.51
C SER A 463 -37.42 13.76 2.00
N THR A 464 -37.32 14.04 3.30
CA THR A 464 -36.05 14.36 3.98
C THR A 464 -35.58 13.17 4.79
N VAL A 465 -34.25 13.01 4.88
CA VAL A 465 -33.64 11.96 5.70
C VAL A 465 -32.84 12.62 6.82
N GLN A 466 -33.07 12.17 8.04
CA GLN A 466 -32.31 12.56 9.22
C GLN A 466 -31.57 11.34 9.78
N ILE A 467 -30.33 11.56 10.20
CA ILE A 467 -29.47 10.56 10.84
C ILE A 467 -29.04 11.14 12.18
N ASP A 468 -29.30 10.42 13.25
CA ASP A 468 -28.91 10.87 14.60
C ASP A 468 -27.42 10.63 14.84
N PRO A 469 -26.79 11.41 15.76
CA PRO A 469 -25.41 11.20 16.15
C PRO A 469 -25.14 9.76 16.59
N TYR A 470 -24.00 9.21 16.16
CA TYR A 470 -23.66 7.82 16.44
C TYR A 470 -22.19 7.65 16.81
N LYS A 471 -21.90 6.50 17.39
CA LYS A 471 -20.55 6.05 17.72
C LYS A 471 -20.23 4.77 16.97
N GLU A 472 -19.00 4.64 16.53
CA GLU A 472 -18.52 3.49 15.77
C GLU A 472 -17.17 3.04 16.32
N ILE A 473 -16.99 1.73 16.52
CA ILE A 473 -15.76 1.17 17.08
C ILE A 473 -14.94 0.59 15.93
N TYR A 474 -13.74 1.12 15.77
CA TYR A 474 -12.75 0.64 14.80
C TYR A 474 -11.77 -0.29 15.52
N GLN A 475 -11.61 -1.49 14.97
CA GLN A 475 -10.67 -2.49 15.46
C GLN A 475 -9.45 -2.51 14.54
N TYR A 476 -8.27 -2.34 15.11
CA TYR A 476 -7.01 -2.23 14.38
C TYR A 476 -6.26 -3.56 14.44
N GLY A 477 -5.94 -4.10 13.28
CA GLY A 477 -5.08 -5.25 13.08
C GLY A 477 -3.91 -4.91 12.14
N SER A 478 -3.09 -5.92 11.85
CA SER A 478 -1.97 -5.78 10.92
C SER A 478 -2.50 -5.53 9.50
N ASN A 479 -2.26 -4.33 8.94
CA ASN A 479 -2.69 -3.94 7.59
C ASN A 479 -4.22 -4.02 7.34
N LEU A 480 -5.01 -4.13 8.42
CA LEU A 480 -6.44 -4.36 8.36
C LEU A 480 -7.14 -3.59 9.48
N ILE A 481 -8.20 -2.85 9.14
CA ILE A 481 -9.09 -2.21 10.11
C ILE A 481 -10.52 -2.64 9.79
N THR A 482 -11.25 -3.05 10.83
CA THR A 482 -12.64 -3.48 10.69
C THR A 482 -13.57 -2.67 11.58
N SER A 483 -14.81 -2.50 11.12
CA SER A 483 -15.88 -1.93 11.92
C SER A 483 -17.23 -2.53 11.54
N SER A 484 -18.09 -2.67 12.55
CA SER A 484 -19.48 -3.07 12.39
C SER A 484 -20.38 -2.19 13.26
N SER A 485 -21.51 -1.75 12.70
CA SER A 485 -22.39 -0.79 13.37
C SER A 485 -23.84 -0.96 12.92
N ASN A 486 -24.76 -0.96 13.88
CA ASN A 486 -26.20 -0.91 13.64
C ASN A 486 -26.69 0.49 13.97
N ARG A 487 -27.40 1.15 13.04
CA ARG A 487 -27.93 2.50 13.28
C ARG A 487 -29.26 2.70 12.59
N ASP A 488 -29.94 3.73 13.06
CA ASP A 488 -31.26 4.11 12.58
C ASP A 488 -31.19 5.41 11.79
N TYR A 489 -32.10 5.54 10.83
CA TYR A 489 -32.32 6.77 10.09
C TYR A 489 -33.83 7.01 9.96
N THR A 490 -34.19 8.29 9.95
CA THR A 490 -35.58 8.72 9.91
C THR A 490 -35.89 9.34 8.56
N VAL A 491 -36.96 8.88 7.92
CA VAL A 491 -37.48 9.41 6.67
C VAL A 491 -38.76 10.17 6.97
N SER A 492 -38.76 11.48 6.72
CA SER A 492 -39.95 12.32 6.80
C SER A 492 -40.55 12.46 5.41
N LEU A 493 -41.77 11.98 5.24
CA LEU A 493 -42.48 11.97 3.97
C LEU A 493 -43.19 13.32 3.71
N PRO A 494 -43.51 13.65 2.46
CA PRO A 494 -44.22 14.89 2.11
C PRO A 494 -45.61 15.03 2.75
N ASP A 495 -46.22 13.92 3.17
CA ASP A 495 -47.52 13.89 3.84
C ASP A 495 -47.43 14.18 5.36
N GLY A 496 -46.22 14.43 5.86
CA GLY A 496 -45.94 14.67 7.28
C GLY A 496 -45.76 13.39 8.10
N SER A 497 -45.92 12.21 7.51
CA SER A 497 -45.63 10.95 8.20
C SER A 497 -44.13 10.73 8.33
N VAL A 498 -43.72 10.06 9.41
CA VAL A 498 -42.31 9.83 9.76
C VAL A 498 -42.08 8.34 9.93
N GLN A 499 -41.07 7.81 9.25
CA GLN A 499 -40.69 6.40 9.30
C GLN A 499 -39.26 6.26 9.77
N THR A 500 -39.04 5.55 10.88
CA THR A 500 -37.70 5.15 11.32
C THR A 500 -37.37 3.79 10.73
N LYS A 501 -36.21 3.69 10.10
CA LYS A 501 -35.67 2.47 9.50
C LYS A 501 -34.27 2.21 10.04
N THR A 502 -33.86 0.96 10.01
CA THR A 502 -32.55 0.52 10.52
C THR A 502 -31.68 0.07 9.36
N TYR A 503 -30.38 0.32 9.45
CA TYR A 503 -29.39 -0.31 8.60
C TYR A 503 -28.26 -0.92 9.42
N GLN A 504 -27.57 -1.88 8.82
CA GLN A 504 -26.42 -2.56 9.40
C GLN A 504 -25.23 -2.34 8.50
N TRP A 505 -24.17 -1.79 9.06
CA TRP A 505 -22.92 -1.48 8.37
C TRP A 505 -21.86 -2.48 8.78
N HIS A 506 -21.15 -3.00 7.79
CA HIS A 506 -19.91 -3.73 7.95
C HIS A 506 -18.87 -3.12 7.01
N GLN A 507 -17.68 -2.83 7.50
CA GLN A 507 -16.61 -2.28 6.67
C GLN A 507 -15.25 -2.83 7.04
N THR A 508 -14.43 -2.92 6.00
CA THR A 508 -13.06 -3.36 6.04
C THR A 508 -12.21 -2.33 5.32
N ILE A 509 -11.11 -1.92 5.94
CA ILE A 509 -10.13 -0.99 5.39
C ILE A 509 -8.79 -1.72 5.36
N THR A 510 -8.15 -1.77 4.21
CA THR A 510 -6.85 -2.40 3.99
C THR A 510 -5.83 -1.36 3.55
N TYR A 511 -4.61 -1.50 4.07
CA TYR A 511 -3.53 -0.54 3.88
C TYR A 511 -2.18 -1.23 4.03
N GLN A 512 -1.09 -0.53 3.70
CA GLN A 512 0.26 -1.05 3.88
C GLN A 512 1.02 -0.23 4.92
N SER A 513 1.21 -0.81 6.09
CA SER A 513 2.06 -0.25 7.15
C SER A 513 3.54 -0.50 6.89
N CYS A 514 4.41 0.25 7.59
CA CYS A 514 5.83 -0.05 7.58
C CYS A 514 6.12 -1.28 8.44
N PRO A 515 6.67 -2.37 7.90
CA PRO A 515 6.86 -3.62 8.64
C PRO A 515 8.01 -3.56 9.66
N HIS A 516 8.88 -2.55 9.54
CA HIS A 516 10.11 -2.47 10.34
C HIS A 516 9.97 -1.66 11.62
N ASP A 517 8.92 -0.85 11.74
CA ASP A 517 8.70 -0.03 12.92
C ASP A 517 7.76 -0.73 13.89
N GLU A 518 8.32 -1.29 14.96
CA GLU A 518 7.54 -1.86 16.06
C GLU A 518 6.67 -0.81 16.77
N ALA A 519 6.95 0.50 16.61
CA ALA A 519 6.10 1.57 17.15
C ALA A 519 4.78 1.74 16.35
N VAL A 520 4.69 1.29 15.10
CA VAL A 520 3.40 1.23 14.36
C VAL A 520 2.46 0.18 14.97
N ARG A 521 3.00 -0.76 15.79
CA ARG A 521 2.18 -1.66 16.63
C ARG A 521 1.64 -0.99 17.90
N ALA A 522 1.92 0.30 18.14
CA ALA A 522 1.46 1.04 19.32
C ALA A 522 0.09 1.71 19.15
N VAL A 523 -0.52 1.65 17.96
CA VAL A 523 -1.91 2.10 17.77
C VAL A 523 -2.81 1.28 18.70
N GLN A 524 -3.71 1.96 19.40
CA GLN A 524 -4.65 1.28 20.28
C GLN A 524 -5.42 0.21 19.49
N PRO A 525 -5.55 -1.02 20.01
CA PRO A 525 -6.20 -2.11 19.28
C PRO A 525 -7.65 -1.79 18.91
N THR A 526 -8.24 -0.82 19.62
CA THR A 526 -9.59 -0.33 19.37
C THR A 526 -9.68 1.18 19.63
N GLN A 527 -10.35 1.91 18.74
CA GLN A 527 -10.66 3.33 18.89
C GLN A 527 -12.14 3.58 18.59
N GLN A 528 -12.74 4.59 19.22
CA GLN A 528 -14.14 4.96 18.99
C GLN A 528 -14.22 6.27 18.20
N LEU A 529 -14.85 6.19 17.02
CA LEU A 529 -15.26 7.35 16.25
C LEU A 529 -16.61 7.85 16.77
N SER A 530 -16.68 9.13 17.15
CA SER A 530 -17.93 9.82 17.46
C SER A 530 -18.29 10.74 16.30
N VAL A 531 -19.48 10.56 15.73
CA VAL A 531 -19.98 11.31 14.58
C VAL A 531 -21.20 12.12 15.00
N ASP A 532 -21.05 13.45 14.97
CA ASP A 532 -22.05 14.42 15.38
C ASP A 532 -22.45 15.34 14.21
N GLN A 533 -23.52 16.12 14.40
CA GLN A 533 -23.97 17.17 13.45
C GLN A 533 -24.10 16.68 11.99
N ILE A 534 -24.72 15.50 11.83
CA ILE A 534 -24.88 14.87 10.51
C ILE A 534 -25.98 15.61 9.75
N PHE A 535 -25.63 16.14 8.59
CA PHE A 535 -26.55 16.78 7.67
C PHE A 535 -26.48 16.12 6.31
N VAL A 536 -27.65 15.79 5.76
CA VAL A 536 -27.77 15.22 4.43
C VAL A 536 -28.83 15.97 3.65
N MET A 537 -28.55 16.25 2.38
CA MET A 537 -29.50 16.90 1.50
C MET A 537 -29.26 16.49 0.05
N TYR A 538 -30.34 16.18 -0.67
CA TYR A 538 -30.33 16.04 -2.12
C TYR A 538 -31.10 17.19 -2.78
N ASP A 539 -30.42 17.90 -3.68
CA ASP A 539 -31.01 18.93 -4.53
C ASP A 539 -31.26 18.36 -5.92
N SER A 540 -32.54 18.15 -6.26
CA SER A 540 -32.93 17.62 -7.56
C SER A 540 -32.73 18.60 -8.71
N GLY A 541 -32.74 19.92 -8.45
CA GLY A 541 -32.55 20.95 -9.48
C GLY A 541 -31.11 20.98 -9.97
N ASN A 542 -30.17 20.86 -9.05
CA ASN A 542 -28.73 20.81 -9.34
C ASN A 542 -28.16 19.39 -9.45
N GLN A 543 -28.99 18.35 -9.29
CA GLN A 543 -28.58 16.94 -9.28
C GLN A 543 -27.40 16.68 -8.33
N LEU A 544 -27.48 17.26 -7.13
CA LEU A 544 -26.36 17.38 -6.20
C LEU A 544 -26.74 16.84 -4.84
N ILE A 545 -26.00 15.86 -4.34
CA ILE A 545 -26.14 15.37 -2.97
C ILE A 545 -25.01 15.90 -2.11
N ARG A 546 -25.33 16.30 -0.87
CA ARG A 546 -24.38 16.82 0.11
C ARG A 546 -24.47 16.02 1.41
N TYR A 547 -23.31 15.67 1.95
CA TYR A 547 -23.14 15.11 3.28
C TYR A 547 -22.23 16.05 4.08
N ALA A 548 -22.60 16.34 5.31
CA ALA A 548 -21.75 17.04 6.26
C ALA A 548 -21.81 16.35 7.62
N MET A 549 -20.68 16.28 8.32
CA MET A 549 -20.60 15.66 9.64
C MET A 549 -19.35 16.13 10.39
N SER A 550 -19.39 16.03 11.72
CA SER A 550 -18.25 16.31 12.61
C SER A 550 -17.74 15.01 13.22
N ASN A 551 -16.44 14.76 13.12
CA ASN A 551 -15.83 13.47 13.44
C ASN A 551 -14.75 13.62 14.49
N LYS A 552 -14.78 12.78 15.53
CA LYS A 552 -13.79 12.77 16.61
C LYS A 552 -13.37 11.35 16.91
N ILE A 553 -12.07 11.09 17.00
CA ILE A 553 -11.53 9.77 17.32
C ILE A 553 -10.97 9.77 18.74
N GLY A 554 -11.37 8.80 19.54
CA GLY A 554 -11.00 8.78 20.96
C GLY A 554 -11.29 7.45 21.66
N SER A 555 -11.33 7.51 23.00
CA SER A 555 -11.53 6.34 23.85
C SER A 555 -12.94 5.76 23.76
N ILE A 556 -13.03 4.44 23.96
CA ILE A 556 -14.31 3.73 24.16
C ILE A 556 -14.91 4.07 25.53
N HIS A 557 -14.06 4.39 26.53
CA HIS A 557 -14.47 4.60 27.92
C HIS A 557 -14.88 6.05 28.24
N SER A 558 -14.92 6.95 27.26
CA SER A 558 -15.28 8.35 27.50
C SER A 558 -16.80 8.52 27.71
N GLY A 559 -17.25 8.40 28.96
CA GLY A 559 -18.31 9.27 29.51
C GLY A 559 -17.70 10.63 29.88
N PRO A 560 -18.46 11.74 29.93
CA PRO A 560 -17.88 13.08 29.81
C PRO A 560 -17.15 13.54 31.09
N PRO A 561 -15.82 13.78 31.06
CA PRO A 561 -15.27 14.90 31.81
C PRO A 561 -15.48 16.19 31.00
N GLU A 562 -15.42 17.36 31.64
CA GLU A 562 -15.31 18.65 30.93
C GLU A 562 -13.99 18.67 30.15
N GLN A 563 -14.02 18.15 28.93
CA GLN A 563 -12.89 18.15 28.01
C GLN A 563 -12.74 19.54 27.38
N ASN A 564 -11.49 19.95 27.16
CA ASN A 564 -11.18 21.25 26.60
C ASN A 564 -11.93 21.49 25.26
N PRO A 565 -12.47 22.70 25.02
CA PRO A 565 -13.10 23.06 23.75
C PRO A 565 -12.26 22.78 22.50
N CYS A 566 -10.93 22.89 22.57
CA CYS A 566 -10.05 22.52 21.46
C CYS A 566 -10.10 21.03 21.14
N PHE A 567 -10.14 20.17 22.16
CA PHE A 567 -10.23 18.72 21.97
C PHE A 567 -11.65 18.30 21.59
N THR A 568 -12.66 18.98 22.11
CA THR A 568 -14.05 18.66 21.79
C THR A 568 -14.53 19.29 20.49
N GLY A 569 -13.71 20.08 19.77
CA GLY A 569 -14.16 20.81 18.57
C GLY A 569 -15.22 21.89 18.84
N ARG A 570 -15.60 22.11 20.10
CA ARG A 570 -16.60 23.12 20.50
C ARG A 570 -15.97 24.49 20.72
N HIS A 571 -14.83 24.74 20.10
CA HIS A 571 -14.13 26.01 20.19
C HIS A 571 -14.74 27.04 19.25
N GLY A 572 -14.83 28.29 19.69
CA GLY A 572 -15.32 29.41 18.88
C GLY A 572 -14.27 30.02 17.94
N CYS A 573 -13.14 29.34 17.69
CA CYS A 573 -12.07 29.85 16.85
C CYS A 573 -12.48 29.94 15.37
N ASP A 574 -11.98 30.98 14.69
CA ASP A 574 -12.13 31.19 13.26
C ASP A 574 -11.44 30.06 12.44
N THR A 575 -11.90 29.81 11.22
CA THR A 575 -11.31 28.84 10.29
C THR A 575 -9.83 29.08 9.98
N ASN A 576 -9.34 30.32 10.10
CA ASN A 576 -7.94 30.69 9.90
C ASN A 576 -7.14 30.78 11.22
N ALA A 577 -7.68 30.25 12.32
CA ALA A 577 -7.03 30.22 13.63
C ALA A 577 -6.93 28.79 14.18
N ALA A 578 -5.76 28.44 14.70
CA ALA A 578 -5.55 27.19 15.41
C ALA A 578 -6.01 27.32 16.88
N CYS A 579 -6.76 26.33 17.36
CA CYS A 579 -7.16 26.27 18.77
C CYS A 579 -6.01 25.69 19.61
N ARG A 580 -5.46 26.47 20.54
CA ARG A 580 -4.47 26.01 21.52
C ARG A 580 -5.15 25.71 22.86
N PRO A 581 -5.09 24.46 23.34
CA PRO A 581 -5.68 24.09 24.63
C PRO A 581 -4.83 24.65 25.78
N GLY A 582 -5.49 25.33 26.73
CA GLY A 582 -4.96 25.70 28.05
C GLY A 582 -5.38 24.71 29.14
N GLU A 583 -5.19 25.07 30.42
CA GLU A 583 -5.58 24.21 31.54
C GLU A 583 -7.11 24.03 31.62
N GLY A 584 -7.56 22.77 31.72
CA GLY A 584 -8.97 22.40 31.81
C GLY A 584 -9.75 22.77 30.55
N ILE A 585 -10.64 23.77 30.66
CA ILE A 585 -11.52 24.25 29.58
C ILE A 585 -11.02 25.54 28.91
N GLN A 586 -9.91 26.12 29.36
CA GLN A 586 -9.37 27.34 28.77
C GLN A 586 -8.77 27.05 27.40
N PHE A 587 -8.96 27.94 26.43
CA PHE A 587 -8.31 27.83 25.12
C PHE A 587 -7.98 29.21 24.57
N THR A 588 -6.99 29.26 23.68
CA THR A 588 -6.62 30.45 22.91
C THR A 588 -6.70 30.15 21.42
N CYS A 589 -7.24 31.08 20.64
CA CYS A 589 -7.24 30.97 19.19
C CYS A 589 -6.04 31.75 18.64
N GLU A 590 -5.08 31.04 18.07
CA GLU A 590 -3.90 31.64 17.45
C GLU A 590 -4.11 31.69 15.94
N CYS A 591 -4.26 32.90 15.39
CA CYS A 591 -4.33 33.07 13.94
C CYS A 591 -3.00 32.69 13.29
N PHE A 592 -3.06 32.02 12.14
CA PHE A 592 -1.87 31.90 11.31
C PHE A 592 -1.41 33.30 10.90
N PRO A 593 -0.11 33.61 10.93
CA PRO A 593 0.39 34.88 10.44
C PRO A 593 0.02 35.00 8.96
N LEU A 594 -0.94 35.88 8.67
CA LEU A 594 -1.14 36.40 7.33
C LEU A 594 0.19 37.05 6.94
N VAL A 595 0.80 36.60 5.84
CA VAL A 595 1.81 37.39 5.15
C VAL A 595 1.06 38.62 4.61
N SER A 596 0.97 39.67 5.43
CA SER A 596 0.42 40.95 5.03
C SER A 596 1.43 41.64 4.13
N LEU A 597 1.11 41.76 2.84
CA LEU A 597 1.63 42.86 2.02
C LEU A 597 1.18 44.15 2.70
N GLY A 598 2.11 44.80 3.41
CA GLY A 598 1.87 46.00 4.18
C GLY A 598 1.47 47.16 3.28
N THR A 599 0.29 47.72 3.51
CA THR A 599 -0.03 49.09 3.15
C THR A 599 0.16 49.95 4.38
N ASP A 600 1.34 50.56 4.49
CA ASP A 600 1.57 51.67 5.41
C ASP A 600 0.78 52.89 4.92
N VAL A 601 -0.34 53.17 5.58
CA VAL A 601 -0.97 54.49 5.57
C VAL A 601 -0.37 55.27 6.72
N ASN A 602 0.69 56.02 6.44
CA ASN A 602 1.19 57.04 7.38
C ASN A 602 0.56 58.38 7.06
N ALA A 603 -0.04 58.95 8.11
CA ALA A 603 -0.54 60.31 8.16
C ALA A 603 0.61 61.33 8.00
N MET A 604 0.49 62.22 7.01
CA MET A 604 0.70 63.67 7.11
C MET A 604 0.06 64.37 5.91
#